data_AF-A0A924STL8-F1
#
_entry.id   AF-A0A924STL8-F1
#
_cell.length_a   1.000
_cell.length_b   1.000
_cell.length_c   1.000
_cell.angle_alpha   90.00
_cell.angle_beta   90.00
_cell.angle_gamma   90.00
#
_symmetry.space_group_name_H-M   'P 1'
#
loop_
_entity.id
_entity.type
_entity.pdbx_description
1 polymer ?
#
loop_
_entity_poly.entity_id
_entity_poly.type
_entity_poly.pdbx_seq_one_letter_code
_entity_poly.pdbx_strand_id
1 'polypeptide(L)'
;MKFSHNAQSRTILTSRFMPLLMTSALLLQFALAGCAGPTLGRNPASGATSGSTAASYEKMLDLTNQVMTRKLARDFLNDAFKEELTVNAAEATKYGFSGAAVKSLTETQFMMLLQENPDHWGDIEKYLASIPAKPTPQQIKDLAAQRTAYRKQFKAMINSSSVLENFKKKNNVFDPFVMETADGSPGYSNLQIFVDHPSIDRNGVTHDPENLRQVWVDFINSAKNELILNVFDFDLMVLADALIDRANTRAQDKKSNITVQVGIDKNVIATRPEVQAVFNKLLNGGVKVTAVDSVGLNHQKLIAIDWSVAGKGRVLMSSGNATQSCIGPEGDQVLATAPARSPYSIPNANHVMTMDSPMISLVIHHELTKTLDAKYLLRGNEYPLSGTYKVYGEASPVHTGRRSVVLAFTPNGGLDNINANFIGRAIRTTTGPIRMAQFAFSSKDVEAALLDRAKADVSKPGGIFDFQSVGDTPFAMQDWSIFLDMTGMQLDRKRKPDPYFFKTSDPFLAVLGAKRDTAFRESIRIAPAQYGTHGSVDQNGAKAELTSKIHHKVIILGDYTITGSFNFSEGAESNQEYITLWDDERVNTRAKSFFDWLYKNSASSVSAEALKRNKTRKFDKPEPKNVETTGKSGD
;
A
#
# COMPACT_ATOMS: atom_id res chain seq x y z
N MET A 1 -69.94 4.98 36.84
CA MET A 1 -70.37 5.01 35.42
C MET A 1 -69.42 4.07 34.68
N LYS A 2 -69.67 2.76 34.42
CA LYS A 2 -70.69 2.07 33.56
C LYS A 2 -70.69 2.69 32.14
N PHE A 3 -70.45 2.05 30.98
CA PHE A 3 -70.33 0.66 30.45
C PHE A 3 -69.34 0.70 29.24
N SER A 4 -68.44 -0.25 28.94
CA SER A 4 -68.52 -1.53 28.20
C SER A 4 -69.24 -1.60 26.84
N HIS A 5 -68.52 -2.07 25.79
CA HIS A 5 -68.83 -3.19 24.84
C HIS A 5 -68.16 -2.97 23.46
N ASN A 6 -67.31 -3.90 22.99
CA ASN A 6 -67.58 -5.08 22.11
C ASN A 6 -68.12 -4.70 20.72
N ALA A 7 -67.84 -5.37 19.60
CA ALA A 7 -66.90 -6.42 19.17
C ALA A 7 -67.09 -6.56 17.63
N GLN A 8 -66.10 -7.17 16.96
CA GLN A 8 -66.25 -8.17 15.89
C GLN A 8 -66.93 -7.85 14.53
N SER A 9 -66.17 -8.07 13.44
CA SER A 9 -66.36 -9.17 12.45
C SER A 9 -66.22 -8.81 10.96
N ARG A 10 -65.62 -9.81 10.28
CA ARG A 10 -65.29 -10.00 8.84
C ARG A 10 -66.45 -9.81 7.86
N THR A 11 -66.13 -9.60 6.56
CA THR A 11 -66.57 -10.37 5.35
C THR A 11 -65.98 -9.65 4.10
N ILE A 12 -64.99 -10.19 3.38
CA ILE A 12 -65.02 -10.92 2.07
C ILE A 12 -65.89 -10.26 0.98
N LEU A 13 -65.29 -9.93 -0.17
CA LEU A 13 -65.71 -10.21 -1.57
C LEU A 13 -64.70 -9.49 -2.50
N THR A 14 -63.87 -10.20 -3.30
CA THR A 14 -64.07 -10.51 -4.74
C THR A 14 -64.47 -9.27 -5.56
N SER A 15 -63.89 -8.89 -6.70
CA SER A 15 -63.12 -9.60 -7.71
C SER A 15 -62.72 -8.57 -8.78
N ARG A 16 -61.59 -8.81 -9.46
CA ARG A 16 -61.31 -8.58 -10.89
C ARG A 16 -61.87 -7.31 -11.55
N PHE A 17 -60.99 -6.45 -12.06
CA PHE A 17 -61.04 -5.96 -13.43
C PHE A 17 -59.68 -5.37 -13.83
N MET A 18 -58.96 -6.08 -14.70
CA MET A 18 -58.12 -5.50 -15.75
C MET A 18 -58.94 -5.68 -17.03
N PRO A 19 -58.89 -4.77 -18.03
CA PRO A 19 -57.73 -4.82 -18.92
C PRO A 19 -57.34 -3.50 -19.66
N LEU A 20 -56.12 -3.56 -20.22
CA LEU A 20 -55.68 -3.09 -21.53
C LEU A 20 -55.55 -1.57 -21.87
N LEU A 21 -54.29 -1.27 -22.23
CA LEU A 21 -53.80 -0.61 -23.46
C LEU A 21 -53.77 0.93 -23.60
N MET A 22 -52.53 1.39 -23.58
CA MET A 22 -51.81 2.17 -24.60
C MET A 22 -51.98 3.70 -24.72
N THR A 23 -50.79 4.30 -24.80
CA THR A 23 -50.38 5.53 -25.48
C THR A 23 -50.91 6.86 -24.94
N SER A 24 -50.01 7.64 -24.34
CA SER A 24 -49.51 8.87 -24.99
C SER A 24 -48.29 9.43 -24.25
N ALA A 25 -47.35 9.90 -25.04
CA ALA A 25 -46.07 10.46 -24.65
C ALA A 25 -46.19 11.91 -24.13
N LEU A 26 -45.06 12.37 -23.61
CA LEU A 26 -44.55 13.75 -23.53
C LEU A 26 -44.70 14.51 -22.20
N LEU A 27 -43.56 15.14 -21.86
CA LEU A 27 -43.31 16.19 -20.85
C LEU A 27 -43.03 15.75 -19.41
N LEU A 28 -41.78 15.34 -19.15
CA LEU A 28 -40.90 16.03 -18.18
C LEU A 28 -39.44 15.57 -18.34
N GLN A 29 -38.71 16.20 -19.26
CA GLN A 29 -37.25 16.31 -19.19
C GLN A 29 -36.95 17.67 -18.58
N PHE A 30 -36.33 17.70 -17.40
CA PHE A 30 -35.22 18.61 -17.03
C PHE A 30 -34.82 18.29 -15.58
N ALA A 31 -33.50 18.21 -15.34
CA ALA A 31 -32.81 18.11 -14.04
C ALA A 31 -32.64 16.72 -13.37
N LEU A 32 -31.92 15.80 -14.04
CA LEU A 32 -31.08 14.80 -13.36
C LEU A 32 -29.78 14.59 -14.15
N ALA A 33 -28.94 15.62 -14.20
CA ALA A 33 -27.55 15.52 -14.63
C ALA A 33 -26.69 16.11 -13.50
N GLY A 34 -26.21 15.25 -12.61
CA GLY A 34 -25.35 15.63 -11.51
C GLY A 34 -25.01 14.44 -10.64
N CYS A 35 -23.72 14.12 -10.55
CA CYS A 35 -23.11 13.17 -9.59
C CYS A 35 -23.20 11.67 -9.92
N ALA A 36 -22.87 11.26 -11.15
CA ALA A 36 -22.22 9.96 -11.35
C ALA A 36 -20.71 10.17 -11.22
N GLY A 37 -20.18 10.03 -9.99
CA GLY A 37 -18.73 9.97 -9.79
C GLY A 37 -18.16 8.73 -10.49
N PRO A 38 -16.88 8.74 -10.91
CA PRO A 38 -16.24 7.55 -11.43
C PRO A 38 -16.25 6.47 -10.34
N THR A 39 -17.15 5.49 -10.48
CA THR A 39 -17.05 4.24 -9.74
C THR A 39 -15.73 3.58 -10.17
N LEU A 40 -15.08 2.86 -9.25
CA LEU A 40 -14.00 1.94 -9.63
C LEU A 40 -14.58 1.04 -10.71
N GLY A 41 -14.24 1.33 -11.97
CA GLY A 41 -14.89 0.74 -13.12
C GLY A 41 -14.72 -0.77 -13.04
N ARG A 42 -15.81 -1.47 -12.76
CA ARG A 42 -15.92 -2.90 -13.04
C ARG A 42 -15.92 -3.02 -14.55
N ASN A 43 -14.75 -2.92 -15.17
CA ASN A 43 -14.63 -3.14 -16.60
C ASN A 43 -15.12 -4.57 -16.84
N PRO A 44 -16.20 -4.78 -17.63
CA PRO A 44 -16.46 -6.11 -18.15
C PRO A 44 -15.19 -6.52 -18.89
N ALA A 45 -14.77 -7.78 -18.73
CA ALA A 45 -13.60 -8.34 -19.40
C ALA A 45 -13.61 -7.84 -20.85
N SER A 46 -12.64 -6.99 -21.20
CA SER A 46 -12.51 -6.48 -22.56
C SER A 46 -12.37 -7.70 -23.47
N GLY A 47 -13.13 -7.71 -24.57
CA GLY A 47 -13.12 -8.82 -25.53
C GLY A 47 -11.69 -9.26 -25.83
N ALA A 48 -11.47 -10.57 -25.79
CA ALA A 48 -10.19 -11.26 -25.82
C ALA A 48 -9.15 -10.58 -26.74
N THR A 49 -8.34 -9.69 -26.18
CA THR A 49 -6.98 -9.50 -26.66
C THR A 49 -6.24 -10.78 -26.28
N SER A 50 -5.56 -11.41 -27.23
CA SER A 50 -4.73 -12.59 -26.94
C SER A 50 -3.74 -12.23 -25.83
N GLY A 51 -3.94 -12.76 -24.62
CA GLY A 51 -3.10 -12.42 -23.46
C GLY A 51 -1.63 -12.66 -23.75
N SER A 52 -0.75 -11.84 -23.18
CA SER A 52 0.70 -12.00 -23.37
C SER A 52 1.22 -13.20 -22.57
N THR A 53 2.26 -13.86 -23.07
CA THR A 53 2.89 -14.94 -22.30
C THR A 53 3.71 -14.37 -21.13
N ALA A 54 4.02 -15.20 -20.13
CA ALA A 54 4.92 -14.78 -19.04
C ALA A 54 6.28 -14.29 -19.57
N ALA A 55 6.85 -14.97 -20.58
CA ALA A 55 8.09 -14.57 -21.24
C ALA A 55 7.95 -13.22 -21.96
N SER A 56 6.79 -12.93 -22.54
CA SER A 56 6.50 -11.62 -23.13
C SER A 56 6.49 -10.52 -22.07
N TYR A 57 5.84 -10.73 -20.93
CA TYR A 57 5.86 -9.75 -19.83
C TYR A 57 7.25 -9.55 -19.25
N GLU A 58 8.01 -10.63 -19.03
CA GLU A 58 9.39 -10.56 -18.57
C GLU A 58 10.25 -9.70 -19.51
N LYS A 59 10.15 -9.92 -20.83
CA LYS A 59 10.85 -9.10 -21.82
C LYS A 59 10.40 -7.64 -21.81
N MET A 60 9.10 -7.37 -21.69
CA MET A 60 8.59 -6.00 -21.61
C MET A 60 9.08 -5.27 -20.35
N LEU A 61 9.10 -5.95 -19.21
CA LEU A 61 9.59 -5.41 -17.94
C LEU A 61 11.10 -5.14 -18.00
N ASP A 62 11.89 -6.06 -18.55
CA ASP A 62 13.33 -5.83 -18.76
C ASP A 62 13.59 -4.64 -19.70
N LEU A 63 12.91 -4.55 -20.84
CA LEU A 63 13.01 -3.39 -21.73
C LEU A 63 12.63 -2.09 -21.02
N THR A 64 11.58 -2.13 -20.21
CA THR A 64 11.14 -0.98 -19.39
C THR A 64 12.23 -0.56 -18.42
N ASN A 65 12.83 -1.49 -17.68
CA ASN A 65 13.97 -1.19 -16.82
C ASN A 65 15.13 -0.59 -17.62
N GLN A 66 15.52 -1.19 -18.74
CA GLN A 66 16.63 -0.69 -19.54
C GLN A 66 16.42 0.72 -20.10
N VAL A 67 15.19 1.05 -20.49
CA VAL A 67 14.83 2.38 -21.00
C VAL A 67 14.71 3.39 -19.87
N MET A 68 13.90 3.08 -18.86
CA MET A 68 13.42 4.05 -17.88
C MET A 68 14.47 4.40 -16.82
N THR A 69 15.46 3.52 -16.61
CA THR A 69 16.60 3.77 -15.72
C THR A 69 17.75 4.51 -16.42
N ARG A 70 17.82 4.50 -17.75
CA ARG A 70 18.82 5.25 -18.51
C ARG A 70 18.33 6.66 -18.77
N LYS A 71 18.86 7.64 -18.04
CA LYS A 71 18.46 9.06 -18.14
C LYS A 71 18.33 9.56 -19.57
N LEU A 72 19.29 9.29 -20.46
CA LEU A 72 19.23 9.75 -21.85
C LEU A 72 18.08 9.13 -22.66
N ALA A 73 17.79 7.84 -22.45
CA ALA A 73 16.69 7.16 -23.13
C ALA A 73 15.35 7.69 -22.62
N ARG A 74 15.20 7.78 -21.29
CA ARG A 74 14.02 8.37 -20.64
C ARG A 74 13.76 9.81 -21.09
N ASP A 75 14.78 10.67 -21.07
CA ASP A 75 14.63 12.07 -21.50
C ASP A 75 14.21 12.16 -22.97
N PHE A 76 14.73 11.28 -23.83
CA PHE A 76 14.32 11.21 -25.23
C PHE A 76 12.86 10.80 -25.38
N LEU A 77 12.38 9.79 -24.64
CA LEU A 77 10.98 9.38 -24.72
C LEU A 77 10.03 10.44 -24.19
N ASN A 78 10.38 11.10 -23.08
CA ASN A 78 9.62 12.22 -22.55
C ASN A 78 9.48 13.36 -23.57
N ASP A 79 10.55 13.64 -24.30
CA ASP A 79 10.55 14.64 -25.37
C ASP A 79 9.79 14.17 -26.63
N ALA A 80 9.92 12.90 -27.01
CA ALA A 80 9.20 12.31 -28.14
C ALA A 80 7.67 12.30 -27.94
N PHE A 81 7.21 12.05 -26.71
CA PHE A 81 5.80 11.98 -26.34
C PHE A 81 5.29 13.22 -25.58
N LYS A 82 6.02 14.34 -25.61
CA LYS A 82 5.72 15.53 -24.80
C LYS A 82 4.29 16.05 -24.98
N GLU A 83 3.77 15.99 -26.20
CA GLU A 83 2.42 16.42 -26.53
C GLU A 83 1.38 15.47 -25.91
N GLU A 84 1.60 14.16 -26.01
CA GLU A 84 0.71 13.12 -25.47
C GLU A 84 0.73 13.03 -23.94
N LEU A 85 1.87 13.36 -23.32
CA LEU A 85 2.03 13.42 -21.87
C LEU A 85 1.36 14.65 -21.24
N THR A 86 1.05 15.68 -22.04
CA THR A 86 0.41 16.88 -21.51
C THR A 86 -1.04 16.60 -21.14
N VAL A 87 -1.33 16.54 -19.83
CA VAL A 87 -2.68 16.41 -19.26
C VAL A 87 -3.24 17.81 -18.99
N ASN A 88 -4.36 18.18 -19.60
CA ASN A 88 -5.02 19.46 -19.32
C ASN A 88 -5.80 19.42 -18.00
N ALA A 89 -6.27 20.57 -17.49
CA ALA A 89 -6.96 20.64 -16.20
C ALA A 89 -8.26 19.80 -16.12
N ALA A 90 -8.98 19.66 -17.25
CA ALA A 90 -10.19 18.85 -17.31
C ALA A 90 -9.86 17.35 -17.28
N GLU A 91 -8.82 16.92 -18.01
CA GLU A 91 -8.29 15.55 -17.93
C GLU A 91 -7.72 15.27 -16.53
N ALA A 92 -7.02 16.24 -15.93
CA ALA A 92 -6.48 16.10 -14.58
C ALA A 92 -7.59 15.88 -13.55
N THR A 93 -8.68 16.65 -13.64
CA THR A 93 -9.89 16.48 -12.82
C THR A 93 -10.56 15.13 -13.10
N LYS A 94 -10.74 14.77 -14.37
CA LYS A 94 -11.35 13.49 -14.80
C LYS A 94 -10.60 12.29 -14.23
N TYR A 95 -9.27 12.35 -14.22
CA TYR A 95 -8.40 11.28 -13.75
C TYR A 95 -8.00 11.45 -12.27
N GLY A 96 -8.53 12.46 -11.56
CA GLY A 96 -8.37 12.60 -10.11
C GLY A 96 -6.95 12.92 -9.64
N PHE A 97 -6.21 13.72 -10.40
CA PHE A 97 -4.83 14.13 -10.09
C PHE A 97 -4.75 15.30 -9.12
N SER A 98 -3.84 15.23 -8.15
CA SER A 98 -3.44 16.34 -7.28
C SER A 98 -2.07 16.91 -7.69
N GLY A 99 -1.93 17.51 -8.87
CA GLY A 99 -0.62 18.09 -9.25
C GLY A 99 -0.46 18.50 -10.72
N ALA A 100 0.62 19.23 -11.01
CA ALA A 100 1.00 19.64 -12.36
C ALA A 100 1.11 18.43 -13.29
N ALA A 101 0.69 18.58 -14.55
CA ALA A 101 0.63 17.51 -15.57
C ALA A 101 1.80 16.51 -15.48
N VAL A 102 1.50 15.22 -15.55
CA VAL A 102 2.48 14.13 -15.66
C VAL A 102 3.32 14.37 -16.92
N LYS A 103 4.48 15.03 -16.77
CA LYS A 103 5.39 15.38 -17.89
C LYS A 103 6.39 14.27 -18.23
N SER A 104 6.29 13.15 -17.53
CA SER A 104 7.18 12.01 -17.68
C SER A 104 6.37 10.79 -18.08
N LEU A 105 6.90 10.04 -19.04
CA LEU A 105 6.39 8.72 -19.37
C LEU A 105 6.45 7.83 -18.13
N THR A 106 5.35 7.15 -17.84
CA THR A 106 5.29 6.16 -16.76
C THR A 106 5.74 4.80 -17.26
N GLU A 107 6.21 3.93 -16.37
CA GLU A 107 6.53 2.54 -16.71
C GLU A 107 5.34 1.81 -17.34
N THR A 108 4.13 2.00 -16.81
CA THR A 108 2.93 1.34 -17.33
C THR A 108 2.46 1.88 -18.67
N GLN A 109 2.70 3.16 -18.98
CA GLN A 109 2.51 3.69 -20.33
C GLN A 109 3.47 3.04 -21.31
N PHE A 110 4.74 2.89 -20.94
CA PHE A 110 5.72 2.25 -21.81
C PHE A 110 5.43 0.76 -22.00
N MET A 111 5.08 0.04 -20.92
CA MET A 111 4.60 -1.34 -20.99
C MET A 111 3.38 -1.50 -21.92
N MET A 112 2.43 -0.55 -21.86
CA MET A 112 1.29 -0.54 -22.78
C MET A 112 1.72 -0.34 -24.23
N LEU A 113 2.64 0.61 -24.49
CA LEU A 113 3.18 0.78 -25.84
C LEU A 113 3.88 -0.49 -26.35
N LEU A 114 4.65 -1.18 -25.49
CA LEU A 114 5.28 -2.45 -25.84
C LEU A 114 4.26 -3.54 -26.16
N GLN A 115 3.18 -3.64 -25.37
CA GLN A 115 2.14 -4.65 -25.54
C GLN A 115 1.38 -4.47 -26.86
N GLU A 116 1.05 -3.24 -27.22
CA GLU A 116 0.31 -2.91 -28.46
C GLU A 116 1.21 -2.96 -29.72
N ASN A 117 2.54 -3.02 -29.55
CA ASN A 117 3.51 -2.90 -30.63
C ASN A 117 4.66 -3.93 -30.53
N PRO A 118 4.38 -5.25 -30.55
CA PRO A 118 5.41 -6.29 -30.39
C PRO A 118 6.50 -6.24 -31.47
N ASP A 119 6.16 -5.86 -32.70
CA ASP A 119 7.11 -5.78 -33.81
C ASP A 119 8.17 -4.69 -33.64
N HIS A 120 7.93 -3.72 -32.74
CA HIS A 120 8.85 -2.61 -32.47
C HIS A 120 9.87 -2.91 -31.35
N TRP A 121 9.81 -4.07 -30.69
CA TRP A 121 10.74 -4.40 -29.60
C TRP A 121 12.21 -4.41 -30.07
N GLY A 122 12.47 -4.96 -31.27
CA GLY A 122 13.82 -4.99 -31.84
C GLY A 122 14.38 -3.60 -32.16
N ASP A 123 13.53 -2.63 -32.48
CA ASP A 123 13.95 -1.25 -32.73
C ASP A 123 14.33 -0.54 -31.42
N ILE A 124 13.63 -0.85 -30.33
CA ILE A 124 13.95 -0.36 -28.99
C ILE A 124 15.29 -0.93 -28.52
N GLU A 125 15.54 -2.22 -28.74
CA GLU A 125 16.82 -2.86 -28.44
C GLU A 125 17.96 -2.21 -29.23
N LYS A 126 17.79 -1.95 -30.53
CA LYS A 126 18.76 -1.23 -31.37
C LYS A 126 19.02 0.18 -30.85
N TYR A 127 17.98 0.90 -30.44
CA TYR A 127 18.11 2.23 -29.83
C TYR A 127 18.90 2.18 -28.52
N LEU A 128 18.56 1.25 -27.63
CA LEU A 128 19.27 1.05 -26.36
C LEU A 128 20.74 0.67 -26.57
N ALA A 129 21.04 -0.13 -27.59
CA ALA A 129 22.40 -0.50 -27.95
C ALA A 129 23.21 0.68 -28.51
N SER A 130 22.55 1.66 -29.13
CA SER A 130 23.22 2.86 -29.65
C SER A 130 23.52 3.91 -28.58
N ILE A 131 22.89 3.83 -27.40
CA ILE A 131 23.13 4.74 -26.28
C ILE A 131 24.23 4.18 -25.37
N PRO A 132 25.42 4.80 -25.33
CA PRO A 132 26.46 4.40 -24.39
C PRO A 132 25.98 4.60 -22.94
N ALA A 133 26.37 3.70 -22.04
CA ALA A 133 26.03 3.80 -20.62
C ALA A 133 26.59 5.10 -19.98
N LYS A 134 27.75 5.57 -20.46
CA LYS A 134 28.41 6.83 -20.07
C LYS A 134 28.84 7.59 -21.32
N PRO A 135 27.94 8.34 -21.97
CA PRO A 135 28.21 8.95 -23.26
C PRO A 135 29.09 10.20 -23.12
N THR A 136 30.05 10.35 -24.03
CA THR A 136 30.85 11.58 -24.16
C THR A 136 30.01 12.70 -24.78
N PRO A 137 30.40 13.98 -24.63
CA PRO A 137 29.71 15.09 -25.29
C PRO A 137 29.56 14.92 -26.81
N GLN A 138 30.57 14.35 -27.47
CA GLN A 138 30.50 14.05 -28.91
C GLN A 138 29.48 12.96 -29.21
N GLN A 139 29.44 11.87 -28.42
CA GLN A 139 28.43 10.82 -28.58
C GLN A 139 27.01 11.34 -28.35
N ILE A 140 26.80 12.28 -27.42
CA ILE A 140 25.50 12.94 -27.23
C ILE A 140 25.10 13.72 -28.49
N LYS A 141 26.05 14.42 -29.12
CA LYS A 141 25.82 15.16 -30.37
C LYS A 141 25.48 14.21 -31.53
N ASP A 142 26.21 13.10 -31.66
CA ASP A 142 25.97 12.10 -32.71
C ASP A 142 24.61 11.41 -32.52
N LEU A 143 24.23 11.13 -31.27
CA LEU A 143 22.90 10.62 -30.90
C LEU A 143 21.78 11.57 -31.31
N ALA A 144 21.99 12.90 -31.27
CA ALA A 144 20.95 13.86 -31.64
C ALA A 144 20.47 13.69 -33.08
N ALA A 145 21.39 13.38 -34.02
CA ALA A 145 21.04 13.12 -35.42
C ALA A 145 20.22 11.83 -35.57
N GLN A 146 20.60 10.77 -34.85
CA GLN A 146 19.88 9.49 -34.85
C GLN A 146 18.49 9.60 -34.19
N ARG A 147 18.36 10.44 -33.17
CA ARG A 147 17.10 10.65 -32.42
C ARG A 147 15.96 11.13 -33.31
N THR A 148 16.22 11.86 -34.40
CA THR A 148 15.16 12.26 -35.34
C THR A 148 14.51 11.03 -36.00
N ALA A 149 15.31 10.06 -36.43
CA ALA A 149 14.82 8.83 -37.04
C ALA A 149 14.06 7.97 -36.02
N TYR A 150 14.64 7.78 -34.83
CA TYR A 150 13.97 7.06 -33.74
C TYR A 150 12.67 7.75 -33.31
N ARG A 151 12.63 9.09 -33.22
CA ARG A 151 11.41 9.82 -32.82
C ARG A 151 10.24 9.47 -33.74
N LYS A 152 10.48 9.41 -35.06
CA LYS A 152 9.46 9.00 -36.03
C LYS A 152 8.98 7.58 -35.78
N GLN A 153 9.89 6.65 -35.47
CA GLN A 153 9.55 5.25 -35.14
C GLN A 153 8.74 5.15 -33.84
N PHE A 154 9.18 5.78 -32.76
CA PHE A 154 8.46 5.78 -31.48
C PHE A 154 7.08 6.45 -31.58
N LYS A 155 6.96 7.56 -32.31
CA LYS A 155 5.65 8.19 -32.56
C LYS A 155 4.71 7.27 -33.35
N ALA A 156 5.24 6.39 -34.21
CA ALA A 156 4.41 5.42 -34.92
C ALA A 156 3.64 4.47 -33.98
N MET A 157 4.20 4.18 -32.79
CA MET A 157 3.60 3.30 -31.80
C MET A 157 2.30 3.85 -31.18
N ILE A 158 2.02 5.15 -31.32
CA ILE A 158 0.84 5.82 -30.74
C ILE A 158 -0.07 6.47 -31.82
N ASN A 159 0.17 6.19 -33.10
CA ASN A 159 -0.54 6.86 -34.20
C ASN A 159 -2.02 6.48 -34.30
N SER A 160 -2.45 5.35 -33.73
CA SER A 160 -3.87 4.99 -33.71
C SER A 160 -4.60 5.71 -32.58
N SER A 161 -5.83 6.15 -32.84
CA SER A 161 -6.65 6.85 -31.85
C SER A 161 -6.94 5.99 -30.61
N SER A 162 -7.12 4.68 -30.79
CA SER A 162 -7.33 3.73 -29.70
C SER A 162 -6.11 3.59 -28.79
N VAL A 163 -4.91 3.49 -29.36
CA VAL A 163 -3.66 3.38 -28.56
C VAL A 163 -3.37 4.70 -27.85
N LEU A 164 -3.57 5.84 -28.52
CA LEU A 164 -3.45 7.16 -27.87
C LEU A 164 -4.43 7.33 -26.70
N GLU A 165 -5.68 6.88 -26.86
CA GLU A 165 -6.65 6.92 -25.77
C GLU A 165 -6.22 6.02 -24.60
N ASN A 166 -5.76 4.80 -24.89
CA ASN A 166 -5.27 3.87 -23.86
C ASN A 166 -4.03 4.43 -23.15
N PHE A 167 -3.10 5.04 -23.89
CA PHE A 167 -1.93 5.75 -23.36
C PHE A 167 -2.30 6.84 -22.37
N LYS A 168 -3.25 7.70 -22.75
CA LYS A 168 -3.75 8.76 -21.88
C LYS A 168 -4.50 8.20 -20.68
N LYS A 169 -5.20 7.07 -20.80
CA LYS A 169 -5.86 6.43 -19.66
C LYS A 169 -4.87 5.92 -18.62
N LYS A 170 -3.63 5.55 -18.98
CA LYS A 170 -2.62 5.11 -17.98
C LYS A 170 -2.14 6.21 -17.04
N ASN A 171 -2.51 7.46 -17.29
CA ASN A 171 -2.43 8.55 -16.33
C ASN A 171 -3.47 8.39 -15.19
N ASN A 172 -4.41 7.46 -15.27
CA ASN A 172 -5.30 7.14 -14.17
C ASN A 172 -4.75 5.89 -13.45
N VAL A 173 -4.38 6.01 -12.16
CA VAL A 173 -3.92 4.86 -11.36
C VAL A 173 -4.96 3.75 -11.18
N PHE A 174 -6.24 4.03 -11.44
CA PHE A 174 -7.34 3.06 -11.49
C PHE A 174 -7.70 2.59 -12.91
N ASP A 175 -6.97 3.04 -13.93
CA ASP A 175 -6.87 2.37 -15.23
C ASP A 175 -5.49 1.66 -15.37
N PRO A 176 -5.17 0.72 -14.46
CA PRO A 176 -3.84 0.10 -14.36
C PRO A 176 -3.43 -0.63 -15.64
N PHE A 177 -2.14 -0.91 -15.77
CA PHE A 177 -1.67 -1.89 -16.76
C PHE A 177 -2.09 -3.29 -16.31
N VAL A 178 -2.92 -3.95 -17.11
CA VAL A 178 -3.48 -5.26 -16.76
C VAL A 178 -2.53 -6.34 -17.28
N MET A 179 -2.11 -7.22 -16.37
CA MET A 179 -1.32 -8.40 -16.69
C MET A 179 -2.21 -9.64 -16.64
N GLU A 180 -2.38 -10.29 -17.80
CA GLU A 180 -3.25 -11.45 -17.97
C GLU A 180 -2.46 -12.61 -18.54
N THR A 181 -2.73 -13.83 -18.08
CA THR A 181 -2.11 -15.01 -18.67
C THR A 181 -2.69 -15.25 -20.07
N ALA A 182 -1.86 -15.75 -20.98
CA ALA A 182 -2.27 -16.03 -22.37
C ALA A 182 -3.44 -17.01 -22.50
N ASP A 183 -3.59 -17.93 -21.53
CA ASP A 183 -4.66 -18.92 -21.47
C ASP A 183 -5.90 -18.44 -20.70
N GLY A 184 -5.91 -17.19 -20.22
CA GLY A 184 -6.99 -16.62 -19.43
C GLY A 184 -7.10 -17.14 -17.99
N SER A 185 -6.19 -18.02 -17.57
CA SER A 185 -6.11 -18.51 -16.19
C SER A 185 -5.91 -17.36 -15.16
N PRO A 186 -6.11 -17.63 -13.86
CA PRO A 186 -5.79 -16.67 -12.81
C PRO A 186 -4.30 -16.27 -12.84
N GLY A 187 -4.02 -14.97 -12.84
CA GLY A 187 -2.67 -14.44 -12.66
C GLY A 187 -2.15 -14.61 -11.22
N TYR A 188 -3.05 -14.87 -10.26
CA TYR A 188 -2.72 -15.37 -8.93
C TYR A 188 -3.76 -16.37 -8.41
N SER A 189 -3.33 -17.30 -7.56
CA SER A 189 -4.14 -18.34 -6.91
C SER A 189 -3.53 -18.74 -5.56
N ASN A 190 -4.21 -19.62 -4.81
CA ASN A 190 -3.72 -20.14 -3.53
C ASN A 190 -3.29 -19.05 -2.53
N LEU A 191 -4.03 -17.94 -2.50
CA LEU A 191 -3.77 -16.83 -1.59
C LEU A 191 -4.02 -17.25 -0.14
N GLN A 192 -3.00 -17.08 0.70
CA GLN A 192 -3.04 -17.31 2.14
C GLN A 192 -2.58 -16.04 2.86
N ILE A 193 -3.20 -15.74 4.00
CA ILE A 193 -2.95 -14.54 4.79
C ILE A 193 -2.83 -14.93 6.26
N PHE A 194 -1.63 -14.76 6.78
CA PHE A 194 -1.23 -15.12 8.13
C PHE A 194 -1.06 -13.87 8.99
N VAL A 195 -1.33 -13.98 10.29
CA VAL A 195 -1.32 -12.91 11.30
C VAL A 195 -0.73 -13.45 12.60
N ASP A 196 0.24 -12.74 13.19
CA ASP A 196 0.95 -13.13 14.43
C ASP A 196 0.26 -12.70 15.73
N HIS A 197 -1.02 -12.36 15.65
CA HIS A 197 -1.83 -12.04 16.81
C HIS A 197 -3.23 -12.63 16.66
N PRO A 198 -4.01 -12.71 17.77
CA PRO A 198 -5.32 -13.34 17.69
C PRO A 198 -6.25 -12.55 16.77
N SER A 199 -7.19 -13.26 16.15
CA SER A 199 -8.17 -12.69 15.20
C SER A 199 -9.57 -13.20 15.51
N ILE A 200 -10.61 -12.47 15.13
CA ILE A 200 -12.02 -12.84 15.39
C ILE A 200 -12.70 -13.11 14.06
N ASP A 201 -13.27 -14.31 13.85
CA ASP A 201 -14.02 -14.57 12.63
C ASP A 201 -15.43 -13.99 12.64
N ARG A 202 -16.16 -14.18 11.54
CA ARG A 202 -17.53 -13.65 11.37
C ARG A 202 -18.53 -14.23 12.37
N ASN A 203 -18.23 -15.37 13.00
CA ASN A 203 -19.07 -16.01 14.01
C ASN A 203 -18.67 -15.57 15.44
N GLY A 204 -17.68 -14.68 15.57
CA GLY A 204 -17.17 -14.22 16.86
C GLY A 204 -16.16 -15.17 17.51
N VAL A 205 -15.72 -16.23 16.81
CA VAL A 205 -14.73 -17.17 17.35
C VAL A 205 -13.35 -16.54 17.25
N THR A 206 -12.59 -16.61 18.33
CA THR A 206 -11.19 -16.13 18.37
C THR A 206 -10.27 -17.24 17.89
N HIS A 207 -9.38 -16.90 16.96
CA HIS A 207 -8.33 -17.77 16.43
C HIS A 207 -6.98 -17.38 17.01
N ASP A 208 -6.13 -18.36 17.26
CA ASP A 208 -4.80 -18.16 17.82
C ASP A 208 -3.83 -17.49 16.82
N PRO A 209 -2.78 -16.81 17.33
CA PRO A 209 -1.69 -16.28 16.51
C PRO A 209 -0.99 -17.33 15.64
N GLU A 210 -0.59 -16.93 14.43
CA GLU A 210 0.19 -17.76 13.50
C GLU A 210 1.70 -17.47 13.61
N ASN A 211 2.52 -18.49 13.31
CA ASN A 211 3.98 -18.35 13.37
C ASN A 211 4.54 -17.79 12.05
N LEU A 212 4.61 -16.47 11.93
CA LEU A 212 5.08 -15.79 10.71
C LEU A 212 6.54 -16.11 10.37
N ARG A 213 7.41 -16.33 11.36
CA ARG A 213 8.78 -16.83 11.12
C ARG A 213 8.77 -18.15 10.36
N GLN A 214 7.91 -19.10 10.75
CA GLN A 214 7.79 -20.38 10.06
C GLN A 214 7.25 -20.21 8.63
N VAL A 215 6.25 -19.34 8.44
CA VAL A 215 5.72 -19.03 7.10
C VAL A 215 6.83 -18.54 6.16
N TRP A 216 7.72 -17.65 6.63
CA TRP A 216 8.87 -17.20 5.86
C TRP A 216 9.86 -18.34 5.56
N VAL A 217 10.21 -19.17 6.55
CA VAL A 217 11.09 -20.33 6.37
C VAL A 217 10.53 -21.28 5.31
N ASP A 218 9.25 -21.65 5.41
CA ASP A 218 8.59 -22.56 4.48
C ASP A 218 8.53 -21.99 3.06
N PHE A 219 8.27 -20.68 2.94
CA PHE A 219 8.27 -20.00 1.65
C PHE A 219 9.66 -20.00 1.00
N ILE A 220 10.71 -19.62 1.74
CA ILE A 220 12.11 -19.68 1.27
C ILE A 220 12.48 -21.10 0.85
N ASN A 221 12.08 -22.10 1.64
CA ASN A 221 12.37 -23.50 1.38
C ASN A 221 11.59 -24.09 0.18
N SER A 222 10.59 -23.39 -0.31
CA SER A 222 9.84 -23.83 -1.47
C SER A 222 10.50 -23.48 -2.81
N ALA A 223 11.44 -22.51 -2.83
CA ALA A 223 12.11 -22.04 -4.03
C ALA A 223 12.90 -23.16 -4.75
N LYS A 224 12.79 -23.25 -6.08
CA LYS A 224 13.39 -24.33 -6.87
C LYS A 224 14.51 -23.88 -7.82
N ASN A 225 14.50 -22.63 -8.27
CA ASN A 225 15.39 -22.10 -9.30
C ASN A 225 16.01 -20.78 -8.88
N GLU A 226 15.21 -19.91 -8.28
CA GLU A 226 15.63 -18.56 -7.92
C GLU A 226 14.77 -17.97 -6.80
N LEU A 227 15.38 -17.03 -6.06
CA LEU A 227 14.78 -16.28 -4.97
C LEU A 227 15.39 -14.88 -4.94
N ILE A 228 14.52 -13.87 -4.88
CA ILE A 228 14.91 -12.49 -4.60
C ILE A 228 14.13 -12.00 -3.38
N LEU A 229 14.84 -11.48 -2.39
CA LEU A 229 14.30 -10.93 -1.15
C LEU A 229 14.79 -9.51 -0.97
N ASN A 230 13.91 -8.60 -0.58
CA ASN A 230 14.30 -7.26 -0.14
C ASN A 230 13.63 -6.91 1.19
N VAL A 231 14.40 -6.46 2.17
CA VAL A 231 13.92 -6.13 3.51
C VAL A 231 14.70 -4.97 4.11
N PHE A 232 14.02 -4.16 4.93
CA PHE A 232 14.67 -3.05 5.64
C PHE A 232 15.61 -3.57 6.71
N ASP A 233 15.06 -4.43 7.56
CA ASP A 233 15.70 -4.88 8.78
C ASP A 233 15.67 -6.41 8.89
N PHE A 234 16.80 -7.02 9.24
CA PHE A 234 16.97 -8.46 9.18
C PHE A 234 17.95 -8.97 10.26
N ASP A 235 17.40 -9.46 11.37
CA ASP A 235 18.17 -10.01 12.50
C ASP A 235 17.89 -11.50 12.81
N LEU A 236 17.03 -12.16 12.03
CA LEU A 236 16.67 -13.56 12.24
C LEU A 236 17.65 -14.55 11.61
N MET A 237 18.54 -15.11 12.42
CA MET A 237 19.51 -16.13 12.00
C MET A 237 18.88 -17.35 11.31
N VAL A 238 17.71 -17.81 11.76
CA VAL A 238 17.03 -18.96 11.14
C VAL A 238 16.60 -18.71 9.70
N LEU A 239 16.23 -17.48 9.35
CA LEU A 239 15.94 -17.13 7.96
C LEU A 239 17.22 -17.01 7.14
N ALA A 240 18.31 -16.54 7.75
CA ALA A 240 19.62 -16.54 7.12
C ALA A 240 20.10 -17.97 6.80
N ASP A 241 19.92 -18.91 7.73
CA ASP A 241 20.20 -20.33 7.51
C ASP A 241 19.37 -20.90 6.36
N ALA A 242 18.05 -20.65 6.34
CA ALA A 242 17.18 -21.11 5.25
C ALA A 242 17.60 -20.57 3.86
N LEU A 243 18.04 -19.31 3.78
CA LEU A 243 18.55 -18.70 2.54
C LEU A 243 19.88 -19.31 2.10
N ILE A 244 20.79 -19.58 3.04
CA ILE A 244 22.09 -20.22 2.79
C ILE A 244 21.89 -21.66 2.34
N ASP A 245 21.04 -22.43 3.01
CA ASP A 245 20.70 -23.80 2.63
C ASP A 245 20.12 -23.85 1.22
N ARG A 246 19.25 -22.88 0.90
CA ARG A 246 18.66 -22.73 -0.44
C ARG A 246 19.72 -22.41 -1.50
N ALA A 247 20.63 -21.46 -1.22
CA ALA A 247 21.73 -21.13 -2.13
C ALA A 247 22.70 -22.33 -2.34
N ASN A 248 22.88 -23.16 -1.32
CA ASN A 248 23.80 -24.30 -1.30
C ASN A 248 23.17 -25.66 -1.61
N THR A 249 21.89 -25.70 -2.00
CA THR A 249 21.16 -26.96 -2.35
C THR A 249 21.82 -27.74 -3.50
N ARG A 250 22.88 -27.19 -4.12
CA ARG A 250 23.90 -27.88 -4.93
C ARG A 250 24.35 -29.24 -4.35
N ALA A 251 24.34 -29.42 -3.03
CA ALA A 251 24.89 -30.58 -2.35
C ALA A 251 24.00 -31.85 -2.30
N GLN A 252 22.68 -31.74 -2.44
CA GLN A 252 21.78 -32.90 -2.28
C GLN A 252 21.23 -33.46 -3.60
N ASP A 253 20.89 -32.60 -4.58
CA ASP A 253 20.12 -33.04 -5.77
C ASP A 253 20.90 -32.99 -7.11
N LYS A 254 22.18 -32.57 -7.11
CA LYS A 254 23.07 -32.48 -8.29
C LYS A 254 22.49 -31.74 -9.52
N LYS A 255 21.42 -30.95 -9.40
CA LYS A 255 20.64 -30.47 -10.57
C LYS A 255 20.68 -28.97 -10.89
N SER A 256 21.06 -28.07 -10.00
CA SER A 256 21.38 -26.66 -10.35
C SER A 256 21.78 -25.87 -9.11
N ASN A 257 22.46 -24.73 -9.31
CA ASN A 257 22.55 -23.69 -8.30
C ASN A 257 21.26 -22.89 -8.32
N ILE A 258 20.61 -22.74 -7.16
CA ILE A 258 19.52 -21.79 -7.00
C ILE A 258 20.14 -20.40 -6.85
N THR A 259 19.66 -19.43 -7.61
CA THR A 259 20.12 -18.04 -7.46
C THR A 259 19.37 -17.39 -6.29
N VAL A 260 20.08 -17.04 -5.22
CA VAL A 260 19.52 -16.33 -4.06
C VAL A 260 20.11 -14.92 -3.99
N GLN A 261 19.26 -13.91 -4.08
CA GLN A 261 19.62 -12.49 -3.97
C GLN A 261 18.87 -11.83 -2.82
N VAL A 262 19.59 -11.08 -1.99
CA VAL A 262 19.06 -10.45 -0.77
C VAL A 262 19.47 -8.99 -0.69
N GLY A 263 18.51 -8.09 -0.50
CA GLY A 263 18.72 -6.69 -0.16
C GLY A 263 18.45 -6.42 1.31
N ILE A 264 19.39 -5.72 1.98
CA ILE A 264 19.24 -5.24 3.35
C ILE A 264 19.65 -3.77 3.40
N ASP A 265 18.93 -2.94 4.16
CA ASP A 265 19.23 -1.52 4.29
C ASP A 265 20.66 -1.29 4.82
N LYS A 266 21.45 -0.50 4.10
CA LYS A 266 22.85 -0.22 4.42
C LYS A 266 23.01 0.49 5.76
N ASN A 267 22.11 1.40 6.12
CA ASN A 267 22.21 2.14 7.37
C ASN A 267 21.90 1.24 8.57
N VAL A 268 20.96 0.31 8.40
CA VAL A 268 20.65 -0.68 9.44
C VAL A 268 21.83 -1.63 9.64
N ILE A 269 22.45 -2.12 8.55
CA ILE A 269 23.70 -2.93 8.64
C ILE A 269 24.79 -2.19 9.41
N ALA A 270 24.95 -0.89 9.16
CA ALA A 270 26.00 -0.08 9.78
C ALA A 270 25.77 0.20 11.28
N THR A 271 24.51 0.14 11.74
CA THR A 271 24.12 0.62 13.09
C THR A 271 23.63 -0.48 14.02
N ARG A 272 23.19 -1.64 13.50
CA ARG A 272 22.70 -2.78 14.28
C ARG A 272 23.64 -4.00 14.16
N PRO A 273 24.43 -4.33 15.20
CA PRO A 273 25.36 -5.46 15.16
C PRO A 273 24.73 -6.81 14.79
N GLU A 274 23.51 -7.08 15.24
CA GLU A 274 22.73 -8.27 14.93
C GLU A 274 22.38 -8.38 13.44
N VAL A 275 22.08 -7.26 12.79
CA VAL A 275 21.81 -7.21 11.34
C VAL A 275 23.12 -7.36 10.56
N GLN A 276 24.19 -6.73 11.02
CA GLN A 276 25.53 -6.92 10.46
C GLN A 276 25.96 -8.39 10.53
N ALA A 277 25.65 -9.09 11.63
CA ALA A 277 25.95 -10.51 11.78
C ALA A 277 25.19 -11.37 10.76
N VAL A 278 23.90 -11.10 10.53
CA VAL A 278 23.10 -11.76 9.48
C VAL A 278 23.69 -11.45 8.08
N PHE A 279 23.99 -10.20 7.78
CA PHE A 279 24.58 -9.78 6.51
C PHE A 279 25.89 -10.53 6.22
N ASN A 280 26.81 -10.55 7.19
CA ASN A 280 28.08 -11.25 7.07
C ASN A 280 27.91 -12.76 6.92
N LYS A 281 26.95 -13.36 7.65
CA LYS A 281 26.64 -14.79 7.56
C LYS A 281 26.12 -15.17 6.17
N LEU A 282 25.20 -14.39 5.61
CA LEU A 282 24.69 -14.58 4.24
C LEU A 282 25.81 -14.48 3.21
N LEU A 283 26.64 -13.44 3.30
CA LEU A 283 27.78 -13.23 2.41
C LEU A 283 28.76 -14.41 2.46
N ASN A 284 29.15 -14.84 3.66
CA ASN A 284 30.04 -15.98 3.87
C ASN A 284 29.40 -17.32 3.45
N GLY A 285 28.07 -17.41 3.49
CA GLY A 285 27.29 -18.57 3.06
C GLY A 285 27.06 -18.67 1.55
N GLY A 286 27.62 -17.75 0.75
CA GLY A 286 27.53 -17.77 -0.71
C GLY A 286 26.27 -17.13 -1.30
N VAL A 287 25.48 -16.43 -0.48
CA VAL A 287 24.31 -15.67 -0.94
C VAL A 287 24.75 -14.37 -1.60
N LYS A 288 24.08 -13.95 -2.68
CA LYS A 288 24.30 -12.61 -3.27
C LYS A 288 23.60 -11.57 -2.42
N VAL A 289 24.34 -10.81 -1.62
CA VAL A 289 23.76 -9.80 -0.72
C VAL A 289 24.15 -8.39 -1.18
N THR A 290 23.17 -7.49 -1.23
CA THR A 290 23.36 -6.07 -1.54
C THR A 290 23.03 -5.23 -0.29
N ALA A 291 24.00 -4.42 0.16
CA ALA A 291 23.74 -3.36 1.13
C ALA A 291 23.09 -2.18 0.40
N VAL A 292 21.78 -2.02 0.56
CA VAL A 292 20.97 -1.06 -0.21
C VAL A 292 21.17 0.37 0.30
N ASP A 293 21.65 1.25 -0.60
CA ASP A 293 21.85 2.68 -0.35
C ASP A 293 20.59 3.48 -0.75
N SER A 294 19.53 3.40 0.05
CA SER A 294 18.28 4.13 -0.20
C SER A 294 18.36 5.61 0.17
N VAL A 295 17.58 6.47 -0.50
CA VAL A 295 17.42 7.89 -0.10
C VAL A 295 16.56 8.01 1.16
N GLY A 296 15.44 7.29 1.20
CA GLY A 296 14.68 7.02 2.42
C GLY A 296 15.11 5.69 3.02
N LEU A 297 14.13 4.83 3.30
CA LEU A 297 14.34 3.48 3.83
C LEU A 297 14.16 2.41 2.74
N ASN A 298 14.92 1.32 2.82
CA ASN A 298 14.72 0.12 2.01
C ASN A 298 13.57 -0.78 2.53
N HIS A 299 12.31 -0.40 2.34
CA HIS A 299 11.22 -0.82 3.21
C HIS A 299 10.18 -1.80 2.62
N GLN A 300 10.43 -2.44 1.48
CA GLN A 300 9.43 -3.26 0.76
C GLN A 300 9.05 -4.60 1.43
N LYS A 301 9.96 -5.37 2.05
CA LYS A 301 9.66 -6.69 2.69
C LYS A 301 8.95 -7.69 1.76
N LEU A 302 9.54 -7.90 0.59
CA LEU A 302 8.99 -8.75 -0.47
C LEU A 302 9.92 -9.93 -0.77
N ILE A 303 9.34 -11.08 -1.10
CA ILE A 303 10.04 -12.21 -1.70
C ILE A 303 9.33 -12.61 -3.00
N ALA A 304 10.08 -12.83 -4.06
CA ALA A 304 9.62 -13.57 -5.24
C ALA A 304 10.51 -14.80 -5.45
N ILE A 305 9.91 -15.89 -5.92
CA ILE A 305 10.61 -17.13 -6.26
C ILE A 305 10.13 -17.67 -7.61
N ASP A 306 11.02 -18.35 -8.32
CA ASP A 306 10.72 -19.15 -9.52
C ASP A 306 9.98 -18.37 -10.64
N TRP A 307 10.23 -17.06 -10.78
CA TRP A 307 9.52 -16.19 -11.71
C TRP A 307 9.86 -16.46 -13.18
N SER A 308 11.07 -16.95 -13.49
CA SER A 308 11.49 -17.33 -14.85
C SER A 308 10.88 -18.65 -15.31
N VAL A 309 10.27 -19.42 -14.41
CA VAL A 309 9.63 -20.70 -14.75
C VAL A 309 8.14 -20.49 -14.96
N ALA A 310 7.71 -20.71 -16.20
CA ALA A 310 6.33 -20.51 -16.62
C ALA A 310 5.32 -21.19 -15.67
N GLY A 311 4.43 -20.36 -15.09
CA GLY A 311 3.36 -20.81 -14.20
C GLY A 311 3.81 -21.28 -12.81
N LYS A 312 5.10 -21.12 -12.44
CA LYS A 312 5.63 -21.55 -11.14
C LYS A 312 5.99 -20.41 -10.18
N GLY A 313 5.93 -19.17 -10.64
CA GLY A 313 6.22 -18.00 -9.82
C GLY A 313 5.33 -17.90 -8.59
N ARG A 314 5.93 -17.57 -7.44
CA ARG A 314 5.23 -17.36 -6.15
C ARG A 314 5.76 -16.12 -5.46
N VAL A 315 4.94 -15.52 -4.60
CA VAL A 315 5.33 -14.31 -3.86
C VAL A 315 4.96 -14.38 -2.39
N LEU A 316 5.79 -13.73 -1.57
CA LEU A 316 5.52 -13.40 -0.17
C LEU A 316 5.54 -11.87 -0.02
N MET A 317 4.50 -11.33 0.60
CA MET A 317 4.37 -9.90 0.91
C MET A 317 4.15 -9.74 2.42
N SER A 318 4.91 -8.88 3.09
CA SER A 318 4.78 -8.70 4.55
C SER A 318 4.65 -7.24 4.98
N SER A 319 3.84 -7.02 6.01
CA SER A 319 3.84 -5.74 6.73
C SER A 319 5.04 -5.58 7.67
N GLY A 320 5.67 -6.70 8.07
CA GLY A 320 6.74 -6.78 9.06
C GLY A 320 8.12 -7.01 8.47
N ASN A 321 9.16 -6.61 9.21
CA ASN A 321 10.55 -6.90 8.85
C ASN A 321 10.93 -8.34 9.20
N ALA A 322 12.09 -8.80 8.71
CA ALA A 322 12.66 -10.10 9.03
C ALA A 322 13.37 -10.07 10.40
N THR A 323 12.67 -9.54 11.41
CA THR A 323 13.21 -9.35 12.75
C THR A 323 12.50 -10.19 13.80
N GLN A 324 13.20 -10.49 14.88
CA GLN A 324 12.64 -11.15 16.05
C GLN A 324 11.44 -10.37 16.62
N SER A 325 11.52 -9.04 16.63
CA SER A 325 10.43 -8.15 17.07
C SER A 325 9.20 -8.17 16.17
N CYS A 326 9.35 -8.50 14.88
CA CYS A 326 8.24 -8.43 13.92
C CYS A 326 7.58 -9.78 13.70
N ILE A 327 8.36 -10.84 13.44
CA ILE A 327 7.79 -12.14 13.02
C ILE A 327 8.22 -13.29 13.91
N GLY A 328 9.12 -13.05 14.86
CA GLY A 328 9.52 -14.03 15.87
C GLY A 328 8.43 -14.16 16.95
N PRO A 329 7.85 -15.36 17.17
CA PRO A 329 6.75 -15.54 18.11
C PRO A 329 7.11 -15.21 19.56
N GLU A 330 8.41 -15.13 19.88
CA GLU A 330 8.92 -14.80 21.20
C GLU A 330 9.01 -13.29 21.49
N GLY A 331 8.89 -12.43 20.48
CA GLY A 331 9.17 -10.99 20.59
C GLY A 331 10.61 -10.68 21.02
N ASP A 332 10.84 -9.46 21.50
CA ASP A 332 12.18 -8.91 21.77
C ASP A 332 13.00 -9.66 22.83
N GLN A 333 12.37 -10.41 23.73
CA GLN A 333 13.06 -11.17 24.78
C GLN A 333 13.28 -12.64 24.42
N VAL A 334 13.67 -12.93 23.19
CA VAL A 334 13.96 -14.31 22.74
C VAL A 334 15.04 -14.99 23.58
N LEU A 335 16.01 -14.22 24.10
CA LEU A 335 17.12 -14.72 24.92
C LEU A 335 16.72 -15.01 26.38
N ALA A 336 15.56 -14.53 26.84
CA ALA A 336 15.05 -14.86 28.17
C ALA A 336 14.42 -16.27 28.17
N THR A 337 14.64 -17.03 29.25
CA THR A 337 13.93 -18.30 29.47
C THR A 337 12.42 -18.06 29.57
N ALA A 338 11.60 -19.03 29.13
CA ALA A 338 10.15 -18.85 29.09
C ALA A 338 9.53 -18.39 30.44
N PRO A 339 9.96 -18.89 31.62
CA PRO A 339 9.44 -18.40 32.91
C PRO A 339 9.85 -16.96 33.26
N ALA A 340 10.96 -16.46 32.70
CA ALA A 340 11.47 -15.11 32.94
C ALA A 340 11.04 -14.09 31.88
N ARG A 341 10.42 -14.57 30.78
CA ARG A 341 9.98 -13.72 29.68
C ARG A 341 8.75 -12.91 30.08
N SER A 342 8.82 -11.60 29.87
CA SER A 342 7.68 -10.72 30.08
C SER A 342 6.50 -11.13 29.18
N PRO A 343 5.25 -11.08 29.68
CA PRO A 343 4.07 -11.31 28.84
C PRO A 343 3.89 -10.24 27.76
N TYR A 344 4.62 -9.12 27.84
CA TYR A 344 4.66 -8.06 26.82
C TYR A 344 5.75 -8.27 25.78
N SER A 345 6.61 -9.29 25.93
CA SER A 345 7.52 -9.73 24.88
C SER A 345 6.74 -10.58 23.87
N ILE A 346 5.99 -9.89 23.03
CA ILE A 346 5.22 -10.44 21.92
C ILE A 346 5.70 -9.81 20.63
N PRO A 347 5.53 -10.46 19.47
CA PRO A 347 5.78 -9.80 18.20
C PRO A 347 4.90 -8.55 18.03
N ASN A 348 5.39 -7.61 17.24
CA ASN A 348 4.56 -6.55 16.67
C ASN A 348 3.41 -7.16 15.86
N ALA A 349 2.21 -6.61 15.91
CA ALA A 349 1.08 -7.12 15.11
C ALA A 349 1.34 -6.94 13.61
N ASN A 350 1.62 -8.02 12.90
CA ASN A 350 1.90 -8.07 11.47
C ASN A 350 1.02 -9.07 10.72
N HIS A 351 1.03 -8.93 9.40
CA HIS A 351 0.51 -9.98 8.53
C HIS A 351 1.53 -10.32 7.42
N VAL A 352 1.39 -11.53 6.91
CA VAL A 352 2.12 -12.05 5.74
C VAL A 352 1.12 -12.62 4.77
N MET A 353 1.29 -12.33 3.49
CA MET A 353 0.53 -12.95 2.41
C MET A 353 1.46 -13.81 1.57
N THR A 354 1.04 -15.03 1.27
CA THR A 354 1.71 -15.89 0.28
C THR A 354 0.73 -16.30 -0.79
N MET A 355 1.18 -16.40 -2.04
CA MET A 355 0.34 -16.87 -3.15
C MET A 355 1.17 -17.43 -4.29
N ASP A 356 0.53 -18.28 -5.09
CA ASP A 356 1.06 -18.68 -6.38
C ASP A 356 0.67 -17.58 -7.38
N SER A 357 1.67 -16.92 -7.97
CA SER A 357 1.42 -15.84 -8.93
C SER A 357 2.58 -15.67 -9.91
N PRO A 358 2.47 -16.23 -11.13
CA PRO A 358 3.47 -15.97 -12.16
C PRO A 358 3.52 -14.47 -12.54
N MET A 359 2.38 -13.76 -12.51
CA MET A 359 2.34 -12.35 -12.89
C MET A 359 2.92 -11.42 -11.80
N ILE A 360 2.52 -11.59 -10.54
CA ILE A 360 3.01 -10.71 -9.45
C ILE A 360 4.48 -11.00 -9.17
N SER A 361 4.95 -12.25 -9.30
CA SER A 361 6.37 -12.56 -9.13
C SER A 361 7.26 -11.84 -10.14
N LEU A 362 6.83 -11.70 -11.40
CA LEU A 362 7.53 -10.90 -12.41
C LEU A 362 7.57 -9.41 -12.06
N VAL A 363 6.45 -8.84 -11.58
CA VAL A 363 6.41 -7.43 -11.14
C VAL A 363 7.32 -7.21 -9.94
N ILE A 364 7.27 -8.07 -8.93
CA ILE A 364 8.16 -7.95 -7.76
C ILE A 364 9.62 -8.09 -8.19
N HIS A 365 9.96 -9.08 -9.02
CA HIS A 365 11.33 -9.21 -9.54
C HIS A 365 11.78 -7.94 -10.29
N HIS A 366 10.93 -7.41 -11.18
CA HIS A 366 11.17 -6.15 -11.90
C HIS A 366 11.46 -4.98 -10.95
N GLU A 367 10.68 -4.84 -9.89
CA GLU A 367 10.84 -3.75 -8.92
C GLU A 367 12.08 -3.93 -8.04
N LEU A 368 12.35 -5.15 -7.57
CA LEU A 368 13.50 -5.41 -6.70
C LEU A 368 14.83 -5.32 -7.45
N THR A 369 14.88 -5.70 -8.72
CA THR A 369 16.12 -5.60 -9.52
C THR A 369 16.60 -4.16 -9.70
N LYS A 370 15.69 -3.15 -9.76
CA LYS A 370 16.07 -1.73 -9.79
C LYS A 370 17.03 -1.36 -8.66
N THR A 371 16.85 -1.96 -7.49
CA THR A 371 17.62 -1.69 -6.28
C THR A 371 18.77 -2.66 -6.07
N LEU A 372 18.56 -3.94 -6.42
CA LEU A 372 19.44 -5.03 -5.99
C LEU A 372 20.43 -5.47 -7.08
N ASP A 373 20.09 -5.28 -8.36
CA ASP A 373 20.96 -5.62 -9.47
C ASP A 373 22.05 -4.55 -9.65
N ALA A 374 23.30 -4.99 -9.69
CA ALA A 374 24.48 -4.15 -9.92
C ALA A 374 24.39 -3.34 -11.22
N LYS A 375 23.56 -3.77 -12.18
CA LYS A 375 23.26 -3.03 -13.42
C LYS A 375 22.56 -1.70 -13.17
N TYR A 376 21.74 -1.59 -12.12
CA TYR A 376 20.85 -0.44 -11.89
C TYR A 376 21.19 0.31 -10.60
N LEU A 377 21.08 -0.34 -9.44
CA LEU A 377 21.30 0.23 -8.11
C LEU A 377 20.68 1.63 -7.90
N LEU A 378 19.43 1.81 -8.32
CA LEU A 378 18.74 3.10 -8.29
C LEU A 378 18.50 3.60 -6.86
N ARG A 379 18.50 4.93 -6.71
CA ARG A 379 18.14 5.61 -5.46
C ARG A 379 17.34 6.91 -5.69
N GLY A 380 16.34 7.16 -4.85
CA GLY A 380 15.54 8.39 -4.83
C GLY A 380 14.98 8.78 -6.20
N ASN A 381 15.33 9.96 -6.72
CA ASN A 381 14.82 10.49 -7.99
C ASN A 381 15.34 9.75 -9.25
N GLU A 382 16.20 8.75 -9.09
CA GLU A 382 16.62 7.89 -10.20
C GLU A 382 15.53 6.89 -10.57
N TYR A 383 14.65 6.55 -9.63
CA TYR A 383 13.50 5.69 -9.88
C TYR A 383 12.60 6.31 -10.95
N PRO A 384 12.13 5.52 -11.93
CA PRO A 384 11.19 6.02 -12.91
C PRO A 384 9.84 6.34 -12.27
N LEU A 385 9.06 7.19 -12.92
CA LEU A 385 7.67 7.39 -12.53
C LEU A 385 6.91 6.08 -12.76
N SER A 386 6.44 5.45 -11.69
CA SER A 386 5.71 4.20 -11.79
C SER A 386 4.23 4.49 -12.03
N GLY A 387 3.57 3.55 -12.71
CA GLY A 387 2.10 3.49 -12.70
C GLY A 387 1.61 2.44 -11.71
N THR A 388 0.50 1.80 -12.06
CA THR A 388 -0.09 0.70 -11.31
C THR A 388 -0.25 -0.55 -12.17
N TYR A 389 0.02 -1.71 -11.59
CA TYR A 389 -0.17 -3.01 -12.23
C TYR A 389 -1.42 -3.68 -11.68
N LYS A 390 -2.26 -4.29 -12.53
CA LYS A 390 -3.42 -5.08 -12.09
C LYS A 390 -3.28 -6.52 -12.52
N VAL A 391 -3.55 -7.42 -11.59
CA VAL A 391 -3.58 -8.85 -11.83
C VAL A 391 -4.93 -9.39 -11.40
N TYR A 392 -5.57 -10.19 -12.26
CA TYR A 392 -6.80 -10.89 -11.94
C TYR A 392 -6.51 -12.25 -11.31
N GLY A 393 -7.29 -12.58 -10.28
CA GLY A 393 -7.30 -13.89 -9.67
C GLY A 393 -8.39 -14.78 -10.26
N GLU A 394 -8.80 -15.75 -9.46
CA GLU A 394 -9.95 -16.62 -9.70
C GLU A 394 -11.26 -15.83 -9.74
N ALA A 395 -12.29 -16.44 -10.32
CA ALA A 395 -13.65 -15.91 -10.23
C ALA A 395 -14.09 -15.78 -8.76
N SER A 396 -14.76 -14.68 -8.42
CA SER A 396 -15.36 -14.54 -7.11
C SER A 396 -16.74 -15.21 -7.09
N PRO A 397 -17.06 -16.05 -6.10
CA PRO A 397 -18.40 -16.57 -5.91
C PRO A 397 -19.35 -15.53 -5.29
N VAL A 398 -18.81 -14.44 -4.73
CA VAL A 398 -19.57 -13.42 -3.99
C VAL A 398 -19.79 -12.16 -4.82
N HIS A 399 -18.84 -11.81 -5.68
CA HIS A 399 -18.88 -10.59 -6.47
C HIS A 399 -19.06 -10.88 -7.97
N THR A 400 -19.78 -10.01 -8.68
CA THR A 400 -19.86 -10.05 -10.15
C THR A 400 -18.50 -9.66 -10.73
N GLY A 401 -17.66 -10.64 -11.05
CA GLY A 401 -16.36 -10.43 -11.69
C GLY A 401 -15.27 -11.37 -11.19
N ARG A 402 -14.04 -11.12 -11.66
CA ARG A 402 -12.83 -11.79 -11.17
C ARG A 402 -12.29 -11.02 -9.98
N ARG A 403 -11.80 -11.74 -8.97
CA ARG A 403 -11.00 -11.14 -7.90
C ARG A 403 -9.80 -10.42 -8.52
N SER A 404 -9.32 -9.35 -7.89
CA SER A 404 -8.17 -8.63 -8.44
C SER A 404 -7.33 -7.93 -7.38
N VAL A 405 -6.09 -7.63 -7.75
CA VAL A 405 -5.18 -6.79 -6.99
C VAL A 405 -4.59 -5.73 -7.91
N VAL A 406 -4.48 -4.50 -7.40
CA VAL A 406 -3.72 -3.42 -8.02
C VAL A 406 -2.49 -3.13 -7.16
N LEU A 407 -1.29 -3.09 -7.76
CA LEU A 407 -0.01 -2.88 -7.09
C LEU A 407 0.61 -1.54 -7.50
N ALA A 408 1.26 -0.87 -6.54
CA ALA A 408 2.12 0.29 -6.75
C ALA A 408 3.36 0.20 -5.84
N PHE A 409 4.43 0.88 -6.25
CA PHE A 409 5.73 0.86 -5.56
C PHE A 409 6.29 2.27 -5.48
N THR A 410 6.95 2.60 -4.37
CA THR A 410 7.67 3.87 -4.22
C THR A 410 9.18 3.63 -4.29
N PRO A 411 10.00 4.68 -4.56
CA PRO A 411 9.63 6.08 -4.86
C PRO A 411 8.88 6.29 -6.18
N ASN A 412 8.24 7.46 -6.33
CA ASN A 412 7.51 7.89 -7.54
C ASN A 412 6.29 7.00 -7.91
N GLY A 413 5.75 6.29 -6.91
CA GLY A 413 4.61 5.41 -7.07
C GLY A 413 3.29 6.14 -7.20
N GLY A 414 2.31 5.50 -7.86
CA GLY A 414 0.97 6.09 -7.97
C GLY A 414 0.99 7.47 -8.63
N LEU A 415 1.88 7.66 -9.62
CA LEU A 415 2.12 8.95 -10.27
C LEU A 415 2.67 10.00 -9.30
N ASP A 416 3.71 9.62 -8.56
CA ASP A 416 4.47 10.46 -7.61
C ASP A 416 3.73 10.88 -6.33
N ASN A 417 2.55 10.30 -6.06
CA ASN A 417 1.84 10.54 -4.81
C ASN A 417 0.86 9.39 -4.52
N ILE A 418 1.34 8.36 -3.81
CA ILE A 418 0.50 7.22 -3.41
C ILE A 418 -0.63 7.67 -2.47
N ASN A 419 -0.33 8.56 -1.52
CA ASN A 419 -1.31 9.03 -0.54
C ASN A 419 -2.52 9.70 -1.20
N ALA A 420 -2.32 10.58 -2.18
CA ALA A 420 -3.40 11.28 -2.86
C ALA A 420 -4.03 10.46 -3.99
N ASN A 421 -3.21 10.00 -4.93
CA ASN A 421 -3.69 9.43 -6.19
C ASN A 421 -4.20 8.00 -5.99
N PHE A 422 -3.59 7.22 -5.08
CA PHE A 422 -3.95 5.82 -4.85
C PHE A 422 -4.87 5.64 -3.63
N ILE A 423 -4.39 5.95 -2.42
CA ILE A 423 -5.13 5.72 -1.17
C ILE A 423 -6.32 6.69 -1.08
N GLY A 424 -6.06 7.98 -1.17
CA GLY A 424 -7.06 9.03 -1.05
C GLY A 424 -8.15 8.90 -2.10
N ARG A 425 -7.77 8.54 -3.33
CA ARG A 425 -8.75 8.30 -4.39
C ARG A 425 -9.59 7.05 -4.13
N ALA A 426 -9.03 5.93 -3.65
CA ALA A 426 -9.81 4.76 -3.27
C ALA A 426 -10.84 5.10 -2.17
N ILE A 427 -10.46 5.90 -1.18
CA ILE A 427 -11.36 6.36 -0.12
C ILE A 427 -12.55 7.15 -0.72
N ARG A 428 -12.29 8.05 -1.68
CA ARG A 428 -13.33 8.87 -2.32
C ARG A 428 -14.25 8.10 -3.26
N THR A 429 -13.77 7.05 -3.92
CA THR A 429 -14.53 6.33 -4.97
C THR A 429 -15.25 5.07 -4.47
N THR A 430 -14.80 4.49 -3.37
CA THR A 430 -15.46 3.34 -2.73
C THR A 430 -16.69 3.77 -1.92
N THR A 431 -17.47 2.78 -1.47
CA THR A 431 -18.61 2.98 -0.57
C THR A 431 -18.55 1.97 0.57
N GLY A 432 -19.41 2.15 1.59
CA GLY A 432 -19.48 1.26 2.75
C GLY A 432 -18.53 1.63 3.90
N PRO A 433 -18.51 0.82 4.97
CA PRO A 433 -17.76 1.12 6.18
C PRO A 433 -16.25 1.22 5.95
N ILE A 434 -15.59 2.08 6.73
CA ILE A 434 -14.14 2.21 6.76
C ILE A 434 -13.60 1.65 8.07
N ARG A 435 -12.67 0.71 7.97
CA ARG A 435 -11.93 0.14 9.11
C ARG A 435 -10.44 0.31 8.87
N MET A 436 -9.69 0.82 9.85
CA MET A 436 -8.29 1.17 9.65
C MET A 436 -7.41 0.72 10.82
N ALA A 437 -6.37 -0.06 10.55
CA ALA A 437 -5.31 -0.37 11.51
C ALA A 437 -3.99 0.16 10.96
N GLN A 438 -3.37 1.13 11.64
CA GLN A 438 -2.18 1.80 11.14
C GLN A 438 -1.11 1.96 12.22
N PHE A 439 0.11 1.60 11.85
CA PHE A 439 1.30 1.87 12.63
C PHE A 439 1.58 3.37 12.77
N ALA A 440 1.63 4.09 11.65
CA ALA A 440 1.82 5.53 11.60
C ALA A 440 0.90 6.16 10.55
N PHE A 441 0.24 7.25 10.92
CA PHE A 441 -0.67 7.98 10.04
C PHE A 441 -0.43 9.50 10.18
N SER A 442 0.19 10.09 9.15
CA SER A 442 0.55 11.52 9.09
C SER A 442 0.13 12.22 7.79
N SER A 443 -0.39 11.49 6.79
CA SER A 443 -0.71 12.05 5.48
C SER A 443 -1.95 12.96 5.48
N LYS A 444 -1.74 14.22 5.08
CA LYS A 444 -2.82 15.20 4.87
C LYS A 444 -3.70 14.89 3.67
N ASP A 445 -3.17 14.24 2.63
CA ASP A 445 -3.94 13.83 1.46
C ASP A 445 -4.97 12.73 1.82
N VAL A 446 -4.57 11.77 2.65
CA VAL A 446 -5.46 10.72 3.15
C VAL A 446 -6.48 11.29 4.15
N GLU A 447 -6.08 12.22 5.03
CA GLU A 447 -7.01 12.95 5.90
C GLU A 447 -8.09 13.69 5.09
N ALA A 448 -7.67 14.46 4.08
CA ALA A 448 -8.57 15.20 3.21
C ALA A 448 -9.56 14.27 2.49
N ALA A 449 -9.09 13.12 2.01
CA ALA A 449 -9.95 12.11 1.40
C ALA A 449 -10.98 11.53 2.38
N LEU A 450 -10.61 11.26 3.63
CA LEU A 450 -11.54 10.82 4.67
C LEU A 450 -12.58 11.90 4.99
N LEU A 451 -12.18 13.16 5.03
CA LEU A 451 -13.09 14.29 5.23
C LEU A 451 -14.08 14.45 4.07
N ASP A 452 -13.60 14.36 2.83
CA ASP A 452 -14.46 14.38 1.63
C ASP A 452 -15.46 13.22 1.65
N ARG A 453 -15.00 12.04 2.06
CA ARG A 453 -15.85 10.86 2.21
C ARG A 453 -16.89 11.05 3.30
N ALA A 454 -16.52 11.63 4.44
CA ALA A 454 -17.46 11.97 5.51
C ALA A 454 -18.56 12.92 5.00
N LYS A 455 -18.20 13.99 4.29
CA LYS A 455 -19.16 14.94 3.67
C LYS A 455 -20.12 14.22 2.70
N ALA A 456 -19.57 13.37 1.84
CA ALA A 456 -20.36 12.63 0.86
C ALA A 456 -21.34 11.64 1.52
N ASP A 457 -20.92 10.97 2.60
CA ASP A 457 -21.78 9.99 3.27
C ASP A 457 -22.85 10.65 4.14
N VAL A 458 -22.57 11.76 4.83
CA VAL A 458 -23.57 12.44 5.67
C VAL A 458 -24.57 13.30 4.88
N SER A 459 -24.25 13.68 3.63
CA SER A 459 -25.16 14.45 2.78
C SER A 459 -26.32 13.61 2.21
N LYS A 460 -26.19 12.28 2.22
CA LYS A 460 -27.26 11.37 1.81
C LYS A 460 -28.34 11.31 2.91
N PRO A 461 -29.64 11.24 2.56
CA PRO A 461 -30.71 11.07 3.55
C PRO A 461 -30.46 9.85 4.44
N GLY A 462 -30.39 10.07 5.76
CA GLY A 462 -30.07 9.02 6.74
C GLY A 462 -28.62 8.51 6.72
N GLY A 463 -27.75 9.13 5.91
CA GLY A 463 -26.37 8.72 5.75
C GLY A 463 -25.51 8.97 6.99
N ILE A 464 -24.56 8.05 7.21
CA ILE A 464 -23.60 8.08 8.31
C ILE A 464 -22.19 7.87 7.76
N PHE A 465 -21.21 8.53 8.37
CA PHE A 465 -19.81 8.21 8.16
C PHE A 465 -19.40 7.09 9.12
N ASP A 466 -19.52 5.84 8.65
CA ASP A 466 -19.15 4.66 9.44
C ASP A 466 -17.64 4.42 9.37
N PHE A 467 -16.92 5.04 10.32
CA PHE A 467 -15.47 4.96 10.44
C PHE A 467 -15.07 4.37 11.79
N GLN A 468 -14.13 3.42 11.78
CA GLN A 468 -13.47 2.90 12.97
C GLN A 468 -11.98 2.74 12.71
N SER A 469 -11.15 3.06 13.70
CA SER A 469 -9.70 2.86 13.57
C SER A 469 -9.02 2.41 14.85
N VAL A 470 -7.83 1.82 14.67
CA VAL A 470 -6.86 1.52 15.72
C VAL A 470 -5.50 2.04 15.26
N GLY A 471 -4.90 2.94 16.04
CA GLY A 471 -3.56 3.49 15.82
C GLY A 471 -2.57 3.01 16.87
N ASP A 472 -1.30 2.81 16.49
CA ASP A 472 -0.26 2.43 17.44
C ASP A 472 -0.10 3.50 18.52
N THR A 473 -0.18 3.14 19.80
CA THR A 473 -0.34 4.11 20.89
C THR A 473 0.76 5.18 20.91
N PRO A 474 2.07 4.85 20.79
CA PRO A 474 3.13 5.85 20.66
C PRO A 474 2.96 6.82 19.49
N PHE A 475 2.56 6.35 18.30
CA PHE A 475 2.47 7.17 17.09
C PHE A 475 1.15 7.92 16.99
N ALA A 476 0.02 7.29 17.34
CA ALA A 476 -1.31 7.88 17.34
C ALA A 476 -1.41 9.11 18.25
N MET A 477 -0.54 9.20 19.27
CA MET A 477 -0.50 10.26 20.28
C MET A 477 0.53 11.37 19.99
N GLN A 478 1.18 11.36 18.82
CA GLN A 478 2.13 12.41 18.40
C GLN A 478 1.40 13.65 17.88
N ASP A 479 2.09 14.79 17.83
CA ASP A 479 1.59 16.07 17.33
C ASP A 479 1.31 16.07 15.82
N TRP A 480 2.06 15.29 15.05
CA TRP A 480 1.86 15.12 13.61
C TRP A 480 0.80 14.04 13.26
N SER A 481 0.29 13.32 14.27
CA SER A 481 -0.63 12.20 14.07
C SER A 481 -1.98 12.68 13.57
N ILE A 482 -2.42 12.15 12.42
CA ILE A 482 -3.78 12.39 11.91
C ILE A 482 -4.82 11.74 12.81
N PHE A 483 -4.51 10.64 13.51
CA PHE A 483 -5.44 10.09 14.49
C PHE A 483 -5.75 11.08 15.62
N LEU A 484 -4.74 11.81 16.11
CA LEU A 484 -4.95 12.85 17.12
C LEU A 484 -5.74 14.02 16.51
N ASP A 485 -5.34 14.47 15.33
CA ASP A 485 -5.93 15.60 14.62
C ASP A 485 -7.42 15.40 14.31
N MET A 486 -7.80 14.19 13.85
CA MET A 486 -9.17 13.76 13.58
C MET A 486 -10.05 13.73 14.84
N THR A 487 -9.47 13.60 16.03
CA THR A 487 -10.26 13.71 17.28
C THR A 487 -10.53 15.16 17.71
N GLY A 488 -10.10 16.13 16.90
CA GLY A 488 -10.16 17.55 17.24
C GLY A 488 -9.13 17.94 18.30
N MET A 489 -8.16 17.09 18.61
CA MET A 489 -7.12 17.35 19.62
C MET A 489 -5.77 17.67 18.96
N GLN A 490 -4.88 18.30 19.73
CA GLN A 490 -3.50 18.55 19.36
C GLN A 490 -2.59 18.51 20.60
N LEU A 491 -1.30 18.26 20.37
CA LEU A 491 -0.27 18.19 21.41
C LEU A 491 0.56 19.49 21.42
N ASP A 492 0.68 20.14 22.58
CA ASP A 492 1.49 21.34 22.76
C ASP A 492 2.93 20.98 23.14
N ARG A 493 3.85 21.01 22.19
CA ARG A 493 5.28 20.74 22.49
C ARG A 493 6.00 21.89 23.20
N LYS A 494 5.33 23.05 23.39
CA LYS A 494 5.94 24.23 24.03
C LYS A 494 5.81 24.23 25.55
N ARG A 495 4.97 23.37 26.13
CA ARG A 495 4.79 23.22 27.58
C ARG A 495 5.30 21.87 28.03
N LYS A 496 5.84 21.76 29.25
CA LYS A 496 6.31 20.49 29.80
C LYS A 496 5.53 20.05 31.03
N PRO A 497 5.25 18.74 31.14
CA PRO A 497 5.26 17.75 30.04
C PRO A 497 4.25 18.16 28.97
N ASP A 498 4.37 17.67 27.73
CA ASP A 498 3.55 18.14 26.60
C ASP A 498 2.04 17.89 26.87
N PRO A 499 1.19 18.94 27.05
CA PRO A 499 -0.24 18.77 27.27
C PRO A 499 -1.01 18.62 25.95
N TYR A 500 -2.12 17.90 26.02
CA TYR A 500 -3.09 17.79 24.94
C TYR A 500 -4.25 18.78 25.13
N PHE A 501 -4.82 19.30 24.04
CA PHE A 501 -5.97 20.21 24.11
C PHE A 501 -6.83 20.12 22.85
N PHE A 502 -8.10 20.49 22.97
CA PHE A 502 -8.99 20.60 21.81
C PHE A 502 -8.62 21.82 20.97
N LYS A 503 -8.60 21.64 19.65
CA LYS A 503 -8.46 22.70 18.67
C LYS A 503 -9.69 23.62 18.73
N THR A 504 -9.49 24.90 18.41
CA THR A 504 -10.58 25.88 18.29
C THR A 504 -11.43 25.62 17.04
N SER A 505 -10.85 24.99 16.01
CA SER A 505 -11.54 24.55 14.80
C SER A 505 -11.20 23.08 14.50
N ASP A 506 -12.23 22.33 14.13
CA ASP A 506 -12.12 20.92 13.76
C ASP A 506 -12.98 20.67 12.50
N PRO A 507 -12.37 20.34 11.35
CA PRO A 507 -13.10 20.07 10.12
C PRO A 507 -14.10 18.92 10.24
N PHE A 508 -13.79 17.89 11.02
CA PHE A 508 -14.72 16.75 11.21
C PHE A 508 -15.93 17.16 12.03
N LEU A 509 -15.74 17.93 13.11
CA LEU A 509 -16.86 18.50 13.87
C LEU A 509 -17.78 19.35 13.00
N ALA A 510 -17.24 20.16 12.10
CA ALA A 510 -18.03 20.99 11.18
C ALA A 510 -18.88 20.16 10.20
N VAL A 511 -18.38 19.00 9.76
CA VAL A 511 -19.08 18.10 8.83
C VAL A 511 -20.08 17.18 9.54
N LEU A 512 -19.69 16.62 10.68
CA LEU A 512 -20.47 15.59 11.39
C LEU A 512 -21.51 16.21 12.33
N GLY A 513 -21.24 17.40 12.87
CA GLY A 513 -21.99 18.00 13.97
C GLY A 513 -21.71 17.34 15.33
N ALA A 514 -21.93 18.09 16.42
CA ALA A 514 -21.45 17.74 17.76
C ALA A 514 -21.80 16.32 18.25
N LYS A 515 -23.03 15.86 18.01
CA LYS A 515 -23.47 14.52 18.46
C LYS A 515 -22.72 13.39 17.74
N ARG A 516 -22.54 13.50 16.42
CA ARG A 516 -21.86 12.46 15.62
C ARG A 516 -20.35 12.52 15.80
N ASP A 517 -19.80 13.71 16.00
CA ASP A 517 -18.40 13.93 16.32
C ASP A 517 -17.96 13.20 17.60
N THR A 518 -18.79 13.19 18.64
CA THR A 518 -18.48 12.44 19.89
C THR A 518 -18.32 10.94 19.61
N ALA A 519 -19.29 10.32 18.92
CA ALA A 519 -19.23 8.89 18.56
C ALA A 519 -18.05 8.58 17.62
N PHE A 520 -17.73 9.50 16.70
CA PHE A 520 -16.58 9.39 15.82
C PHE A 520 -15.25 9.45 16.58
N ARG A 521 -15.12 10.34 17.56
CA ARG A 521 -13.93 10.40 18.44
C ARG A 521 -13.75 9.12 19.25
N GLU A 522 -14.84 8.51 19.71
CA GLU A 522 -14.82 7.22 20.41
C GLU A 522 -14.46 6.04 19.50
N SER A 523 -14.66 6.20 18.18
CA SER A 523 -14.32 5.18 17.19
C SER A 523 -12.87 5.22 16.71
N ILE A 524 -12.11 6.26 17.08
CA ILE A 524 -10.66 6.38 16.83
C ILE A 524 -9.91 5.87 18.05
N ARG A 525 -9.45 4.62 18.00
CA ARG A 525 -8.86 3.93 19.15
C ARG A 525 -7.34 3.87 19.12
N ILE A 526 -6.74 3.79 20.30
CA ILE A 526 -5.33 3.41 20.46
C ILE A 526 -5.19 1.89 20.47
N ALA A 527 -3.98 1.38 20.32
CA ALA A 527 -3.71 -0.06 20.34
C ALA A 527 -4.16 -0.73 21.66
N PRO A 528 -4.49 -2.05 21.63
CA PRO A 528 -4.72 -2.84 22.84
C PRO A 528 -3.54 -2.73 23.82
N ALA A 529 -3.82 -2.86 25.12
CA ALA A 529 -2.83 -2.59 26.18
C ALA A 529 -1.58 -3.45 26.09
N GLN A 530 -1.62 -4.65 25.48
CA GLN A 530 -0.42 -5.45 25.25
C GLN A 530 0.57 -4.80 24.28
N TYR A 531 0.11 -3.90 23.40
CA TYR A 531 0.94 -3.16 22.45
C TYR A 531 1.23 -1.75 22.99
N GLY A 532 2.50 -1.45 23.15
CA GLY A 532 3.03 -0.19 23.65
C GLY A 532 4.42 -0.35 24.25
N THR A 533 4.85 0.65 25.02
CA THR A 533 6.10 0.62 25.77
C THR A 533 5.83 0.22 27.21
N HIS A 534 6.39 -0.90 27.64
CA HIS A 534 6.17 -1.51 28.96
C HIS A 534 7.41 -1.45 29.87
N GLY A 535 8.33 -0.53 29.57
CA GLY A 535 9.58 -0.33 30.31
C GLY A 535 10.77 -1.02 29.66
N SER A 536 11.75 -1.41 30.47
CA SER A 536 12.93 -2.16 30.01
C SER A 536 13.31 -3.20 31.05
N VAL A 537 13.96 -4.27 30.59
CA VAL A 537 14.58 -5.27 31.46
C VAL A 537 16.08 -5.29 31.22
N ASP A 538 16.85 -5.70 32.22
CA ASP A 538 18.26 -6.02 32.03
C ASP A 538 18.37 -7.44 31.44
N GLN A 539 19.03 -7.56 30.29
CA GLN A 539 19.41 -8.82 29.67
C GLN A 539 20.92 -8.81 29.46
N ASN A 540 21.63 -9.57 30.29
CA ASN A 540 23.08 -9.74 30.23
C ASN A 540 23.87 -8.42 30.27
N GLY A 541 23.42 -7.44 31.06
CA GLY A 541 24.06 -6.13 31.20
C GLY A 541 23.61 -5.10 30.17
N ALA A 542 22.67 -5.45 29.28
CA ALA A 542 22.05 -4.53 28.33
C ALA A 542 20.56 -4.31 28.67
N LYS A 543 20.09 -3.06 28.63
CA LYS A 543 18.66 -2.77 28.78
C LYS A 543 17.93 -3.10 27.48
N ALA A 544 17.06 -4.12 27.50
CA ALA A 544 16.14 -4.43 26.43
C ALA A 544 14.81 -3.72 26.69
N GLU A 545 14.40 -2.81 25.81
CA GLU A 545 13.08 -2.21 25.88
C GLU A 545 11.99 -3.25 25.64
N LEU A 546 10.94 -3.20 26.45
CA LEU A 546 9.76 -4.02 26.26
C LEU A 546 8.78 -3.24 25.39
N THR A 547 8.92 -3.38 24.09
CA THR A 547 8.03 -2.72 23.13
C THR A 547 7.40 -3.72 22.19
N SER A 548 6.09 -3.58 22.00
CA SER A 548 5.38 -4.24 20.92
C SER A 548 4.43 -3.22 20.31
N LYS A 549 4.28 -3.28 18.98
CA LYS A 549 3.57 -2.24 18.21
C LYS A 549 2.48 -2.89 17.38
N ILE A 550 1.42 -2.15 17.08
CA ILE A 550 0.59 -2.54 15.94
C ILE A 550 1.31 -2.14 14.67
N HIS A 551 1.77 -3.10 13.87
CA HIS A 551 2.64 -2.83 12.73
C HIS A 551 1.94 -3.03 11.39
N HIS A 552 0.63 -3.30 11.40
CA HIS A 552 -0.22 -3.22 10.22
C HIS A 552 -0.23 -1.83 9.57
N LYS A 553 -0.37 -1.85 8.24
CA LYS A 553 -0.76 -0.69 7.43
C LYS A 553 -1.95 -1.11 6.57
N VAL A 554 -3.14 -1.11 7.17
CA VAL A 554 -4.36 -1.66 6.57
C VAL A 554 -5.49 -0.63 6.62
N ILE A 555 -6.21 -0.50 5.52
CA ILE A 555 -7.53 0.15 5.49
C ILE A 555 -8.50 -0.71 4.66
N ILE A 556 -9.68 -0.92 5.21
CA ILE A 556 -10.77 -1.68 4.62
C ILE A 556 -11.82 -0.66 4.19
N LEU A 557 -12.26 -0.75 2.93
CA LEU A 557 -13.13 0.20 2.26
C LEU A 557 -14.34 -0.54 1.68
N GLY A 558 -15.30 -0.90 2.53
CA GLY A 558 -16.40 -1.78 2.16
C GLY A 558 -15.91 -3.16 1.74
N ASP A 559 -15.93 -3.42 0.43
CA ASP A 559 -15.49 -4.68 -0.20
C ASP A 559 -14.01 -4.67 -0.60
N TYR A 560 -13.34 -3.52 -0.54
CA TYR A 560 -11.92 -3.39 -0.89
C TYR A 560 -11.02 -3.39 0.34
N THR A 561 -9.75 -3.75 0.17
CA THR A 561 -8.72 -3.62 1.21
C THR A 561 -7.43 -3.08 0.63
N ILE A 562 -6.87 -2.06 1.26
CA ILE A 562 -5.54 -1.55 0.94
C ILE A 562 -4.58 -1.99 2.03
N THR A 563 -3.45 -2.55 1.62
CA THR A 563 -2.35 -2.87 2.54
C THR A 563 -0.99 -3.00 1.85
N GLY A 564 0.07 -3.09 2.64
CA GLY A 564 1.45 -3.24 2.17
C GLY A 564 2.45 -2.87 3.25
N SER A 565 3.64 -2.46 2.83
CA SER A 565 4.67 -1.92 3.73
C SER A 565 4.54 -0.41 3.97
N PHE A 566 3.81 0.28 3.07
CA PHE A 566 3.63 1.74 3.05
C PHE A 566 2.81 2.27 4.24
N ASN A 567 3.43 3.09 5.09
CA ASN A 567 2.71 3.86 6.12
C ASN A 567 1.98 5.05 5.49
N PHE A 568 0.80 5.42 6.00
CA PHE A 568 0.00 6.50 5.43
C PHE A 568 0.59 7.87 5.85
N SER A 569 1.73 8.19 5.27
CA SER A 569 2.61 9.28 5.68
C SER A 569 3.36 9.85 4.47
N GLU A 570 3.70 11.13 4.52
CA GLU A 570 4.50 11.78 3.48
C GLU A 570 5.90 11.18 3.38
N GLY A 571 6.49 10.78 4.51
CA GLY A 571 7.82 10.15 4.54
C GLY A 571 7.88 8.79 3.84
N ALA A 572 6.76 8.08 3.69
CA ALA A 572 6.74 6.81 2.98
C ALA A 572 6.85 6.96 1.45
N GLU A 573 6.54 8.14 0.89
CA GLU A 573 6.63 8.40 -0.56
C GLU A 573 8.08 8.32 -1.08
N SER A 574 9.06 8.66 -0.24
CA SER A 574 10.49 8.64 -0.58
C SER A 574 11.20 7.34 -0.22
N ASN A 575 10.53 6.46 0.52
CA ASN A 575 11.03 5.12 0.84
C ASN A 575 10.86 4.18 -0.35
N GLN A 576 11.58 3.07 -0.35
CA GLN A 576 11.26 1.93 -1.20
C GLN A 576 10.14 1.12 -0.51
N GLU A 577 8.91 1.22 -0.98
CA GLU A 577 7.75 0.55 -0.37
C GLU A 577 6.91 -0.13 -1.46
N TYR A 578 5.96 -0.97 -1.03
CA TYR A 578 4.87 -1.42 -1.88
C TYR A 578 3.53 -1.16 -1.20
N ILE A 579 2.50 -1.01 -2.04
CA ILE A 579 1.12 -0.94 -1.62
C ILE A 579 0.23 -1.69 -2.61
N THR A 580 -0.84 -2.27 -2.09
CA THR A 580 -1.81 -3.05 -2.85
C THR A 580 -3.23 -2.57 -2.55
N LEU A 581 -4.10 -2.61 -3.55
CA LEU A 581 -5.55 -2.49 -3.43
C LEU A 581 -6.18 -3.80 -3.90
N TRP A 582 -6.85 -4.49 -2.99
CA TRP A 582 -7.49 -5.78 -3.20
C TRP A 582 -9.00 -5.61 -3.39
N ASP A 583 -9.49 -6.19 -4.47
CA ASP A 583 -10.88 -6.57 -4.70
C ASP A 583 -10.95 -8.10 -4.63
N ASP A 584 -10.75 -8.63 -3.42
CA ASP A 584 -10.73 -10.06 -3.12
C ASP A 584 -11.37 -10.27 -1.75
N GLU A 585 -12.50 -10.95 -1.70
CA GLU A 585 -13.25 -11.11 -0.46
C GLU A 585 -12.48 -11.92 0.59
N ARG A 586 -11.49 -12.74 0.19
CA ARG A 586 -10.63 -13.49 1.13
C ARG A 586 -9.73 -12.53 1.91
N VAL A 587 -9.13 -11.57 1.20
CA VAL A 587 -8.31 -10.51 1.82
C VAL A 587 -9.16 -9.65 2.73
N ASN A 588 -10.31 -9.20 2.22
CA ASN A 588 -11.21 -8.34 2.97
C ASN A 588 -11.70 -9.03 4.25
N THR A 589 -12.08 -10.31 4.16
CA THR A 589 -12.54 -11.10 5.31
C THR A 589 -11.44 -11.27 6.35
N ARG A 590 -10.22 -11.64 5.93
CA ARG A 590 -9.11 -11.80 6.87
C ARG A 590 -8.73 -10.46 7.51
N ALA A 591 -8.72 -9.39 6.73
CA ALA A 591 -8.45 -8.04 7.21
C ALA A 591 -9.46 -7.59 8.27
N LYS A 592 -10.75 -7.80 8.02
CA LYS A 592 -11.80 -7.54 9.02
C LYS A 592 -11.57 -8.37 10.28
N SER A 593 -11.21 -9.64 10.12
CA SER A 593 -11.02 -10.56 11.24
C SER A 593 -9.93 -10.12 12.23
N PHE A 594 -8.75 -9.72 11.75
CA PHE A 594 -7.70 -9.23 12.65
C PHE A 594 -7.97 -7.80 13.14
N PHE A 595 -8.61 -6.96 12.32
CA PHE A 595 -9.02 -5.61 12.73
C PHE A 595 -10.04 -5.67 13.88
N ASP A 596 -11.06 -6.52 13.78
CA ASP A 596 -12.14 -6.62 14.77
C ASP A 596 -11.59 -7.06 16.13
N TRP A 597 -10.59 -7.95 16.14
CA TRP A 597 -9.89 -8.29 17.38
C TRP A 597 -9.14 -7.11 17.97
N LEU A 598 -8.36 -6.38 17.17
CA LEU A 598 -7.64 -5.18 17.64
C LEU A 598 -8.64 -4.16 18.20
N TYR A 599 -9.66 -3.83 17.43
CA TYR A 599 -10.64 -2.82 17.78
C TYR A 599 -11.41 -3.19 19.05
N LYS A 600 -11.87 -4.45 19.18
CA LYS A 600 -12.58 -4.96 20.37
C LYS A 600 -11.72 -4.87 21.64
N ASN A 601 -10.42 -5.15 21.53
CA ASN A 601 -9.50 -5.15 22.68
C ASN A 601 -8.85 -3.78 22.95
N SER A 602 -9.04 -2.81 22.06
CA SER A 602 -8.67 -1.41 22.29
C SER A 602 -9.67 -0.73 23.24
N ALA A 603 -9.34 -0.67 24.52
CA ALA A 603 -10.23 -0.15 25.56
C ALA A 603 -10.38 1.38 25.59
N SER A 604 -9.54 2.14 24.89
CA SER A 604 -9.53 3.61 24.95
C SER A 604 -9.47 4.24 23.55
N SER A 605 -10.17 5.37 23.39
CA SER A 605 -9.98 6.24 22.25
C SER A 605 -8.69 7.05 22.37
N VAL A 606 -8.20 7.57 21.25
CA VAL A 606 -7.08 8.53 21.22
C VAL A 606 -7.38 9.75 22.08
N SER A 607 -8.60 10.28 22.00
CA SER A 607 -9.03 11.43 22.81
C SER A 607 -9.10 11.11 24.31
N ALA A 608 -9.60 9.93 24.69
CA ALA A 608 -9.65 9.50 26.08
C ALA A 608 -8.25 9.32 26.68
N GLU A 609 -7.32 8.71 25.93
CA GLU A 609 -5.93 8.57 26.36
C GLU A 609 -5.23 9.93 26.48
N ALA A 610 -5.47 10.87 25.57
CA ALA A 610 -4.94 12.24 25.66
C ALA A 610 -5.38 12.93 26.96
N LEU A 611 -6.67 12.86 27.27
CA LEU A 611 -7.23 13.43 28.51
C LEU A 611 -6.71 12.73 29.77
N LYS A 612 -6.52 11.40 29.72
CA LYS A 612 -5.91 10.64 30.82
C LYS A 612 -4.47 11.10 31.08
N ARG A 613 -3.64 11.23 30.03
CA ARG A 613 -2.25 11.71 30.15
C ARG A 613 -2.20 13.10 30.79
N ASN A 614 -3.12 13.99 30.41
CA ASN A 614 -3.22 15.30 31.04
C ASN A 614 -3.50 15.22 32.55
N LYS A 615 -4.40 14.34 33.00
CA LYS A 615 -4.73 14.20 34.43
C LYS A 615 -3.57 13.65 35.26
N THR A 616 -2.77 12.76 34.67
CA THR A 616 -1.65 12.09 35.38
C THR A 616 -0.37 12.94 35.47
N ARG A 617 -0.31 14.04 34.73
CA ARG A 617 0.89 14.88 34.59
C ARG A 617 0.73 16.19 35.36
N LYS A 618 1.76 16.60 36.10
CA LYS A 618 1.86 17.95 36.67
C LYS A 618 2.47 18.86 35.59
N PHE A 619 1.75 19.89 35.18
CA PHE A 619 2.21 20.84 34.16
C PHE A 619 2.87 22.05 34.80
N ASP A 620 3.99 22.50 34.23
CA ASP A 620 4.57 23.78 34.58
C ASP A 620 3.56 24.89 34.28
N LYS A 621 3.47 25.88 35.18
CA LYS A 621 2.67 27.07 34.91
C LYS A 621 3.25 27.73 33.65
N PRO A 622 2.41 28.21 32.70
CA PRO A 622 2.92 28.93 31.54
C PRO A 622 3.81 30.07 32.04
N GLU A 623 5.06 30.14 31.57
CA GLU A 623 5.93 31.27 31.86
C GLU A 623 5.15 32.54 31.49
N PRO A 624 5.02 33.51 32.40
CA PRO A 624 4.39 34.78 32.07
C PRO A 624 5.17 35.35 30.88
N LYS A 625 4.47 35.60 29.77
CA LYS A 625 5.07 36.34 28.67
C LYS A 625 5.60 37.64 29.27
N ASN A 626 6.91 37.83 29.24
CA ASN A 626 7.50 39.15 29.47
C ASN A 626 6.86 40.07 28.44
N VAL A 627 5.85 40.82 28.87
CA VAL A 627 5.36 41.96 28.14
C VAL A 627 6.51 42.94 28.23
N GLU A 628 7.34 42.99 27.17
CA GLU A 628 8.21 44.14 26.94
C GLU A 628 7.29 45.35 26.88
N THR A 629 7.16 46.03 28.02
CA THR A 629 6.73 47.41 28.06
C THR A 629 7.80 48.19 27.33
N THR A 630 7.61 48.39 26.02
CA THR A 630 8.30 49.43 25.27
C THR A 630 7.86 50.76 25.88
N GLY A 631 8.57 51.16 26.94
CA GLY A 631 8.52 52.50 27.48
C GLY A 631 9.02 53.44 26.41
N LYS A 632 8.09 54.14 25.76
CA LYS A 632 8.38 55.41 25.11
C LYS A 632 8.75 56.39 26.21
N SER A 633 10.04 56.68 26.38
CA SER A 633 10.48 57.95 26.95
C SER A 633 10.54 58.96 25.79
N GLY A 634 9.58 59.88 25.76
CA GLY A 634 9.71 61.15 25.07
C GLY A 634 9.84 62.26 26.12
N ASP A 635 10.82 63.12 25.87
CA ASP A 635 11.17 64.40 26.53
C ASP A 635 11.66 64.39 27.99
#